data_AF-A0A6H2A3C8-F1
#
_entry.id   AF-A0A6H2A3C8-F1
#
_cell.length_a   1.000
_cell.length_b   1.000
_cell.length_c   1.000
_cell.angle_alpha   90.00
_cell.angle_beta   90.00
_cell.angle_gamma   90.00
#
_symmetry.space_group_name_H-M   'P 1'
#
loop_
_entity.id
_entity.type
_entity.pdbx_description
1 polymer ?
#
loop_
_entity_poly.entity_id
_entity_poly.type
_entity_poly.pdbx_seq_one_letter_code
_entity_poly.pdbx_strand_id
1 'polypeptide(L)'
;MNKVDLEQLEKVGLTAAAKGVKDLIELKRKMMIAYEHFRYVTQNKIDTFNEKLKKETLTEDKRSYSYKRLDFIKLSDYTEVPPQDVISKLEEALSFNCFDYFEVAKIKDIVEVKDPIVFGRINNCSDRFFIGQWDNDISIEDIIKENEG
;
A
#
# COMPACT_ATOMS: atom_id res chain seq x y z
N MET A 1 -20.23 -21.92 -9.83
CA MET A 1 -19.93 -20.65 -10.54
C MET A 1 -20.13 -20.89 -12.03
N ASN A 2 -21.01 -20.14 -12.70
CA ASN A 2 -21.10 -20.17 -14.17
C ASN A 2 -19.76 -19.68 -14.74
N LYS A 3 -19.12 -20.51 -15.56
CA LYS A 3 -17.86 -20.17 -16.23
C LYS A 3 -18.23 -19.21 -17.37
N VAL A 4 -17.96 -17.93 -17.17
CA VAL A 4 -18.20 -16.90 -18.20
C VAL A 4 -17.17 -17.09 -19.30
N ASP A 5 -17.64 -17.34 -20.53
CA ASP A 5 -16.78 -17.48 -21.70
C ASP A 5 -16.45 -16.10 -22.28
N LEU A 6 -15.21 -15.65 -22.06
CA LEU A 6 -14.70 -14.36 -22.53
C LEU A 6 -14.71 -14.26 -24.06
N GLU A 7 -14.39 -15.35 -24.76
CA GLU A 7 -14.38 -15.35 -26.22
C GLU A 7 -15.78 -15.20 -26.77
N GLN A 8 -16.77 -15.82 -26.12
CA GLN A 8 -18.17 -15.68 -26.51
C GLN A 8 -18.65 -14.23 -26.33
N LEU A 9 -18.31 -13.58 -25.21
CA LEU A 9 -18.65 -12.17 -24.97
C LEU A 9 -18.06 -11.24 -26.03
N GLU A 10 -16.81 -11.45 -26.42
CA GLU A 10 -16.17 -10.66 -27.49
C GLU A 10 -16.82 -10.92 -28.85
N LYS A 11 -17.12 -12.19 -29.17
CA LYS A 11 -17.77 -12.59 -30.43
C LYS A 11 -19.15 -11.97 -30.62
N VAL A 12 -19.92 -11.76 -29.54
CA VAL A 12 -21.24 -11.11 -29.60
C VAL A 12 -21.19 -9.58 -29.45
N GLY A 13 -20.00 -8.98 -29.46
CA GLY A 13 -19.82 -7.52 -29.37
C GLY A 13 -19.87 -6.93 -27.96
N LEU A 14 -19.91 -7.76 -26.91
CA LEU A 14 -19.92 -7.33 -25.50
C LEU A 14 -18.49 -7.07 -24.97
N THR A 15 -17.70 -6.29 -25.70
CA THR A 15 -16.27 -6.05 -25.44
C THR A 15 -16.02 -5.38 -24.09
N ALA A 16 -16.87 -4.44 -23.68
CA ALA A 16 -16.77 -3.78 -22.37
C ALA A 16 -16.98 -4.76 -21.20
N ALA A 17 -17.95 -5.67 -21.34
CA ALA A 17 -18.21 -6.69 -20.33
C ALA A 17 -17.05 -7.71 -20.27
N ALA A 18 -16.53 -8.13 -21.43
CA ALA A 18 -15.36 -9.01 -21.49
C ALA A 18 -14.13 -8.38 -20.81
N LYS A 19 -13.88 -7.07 -21.04
CA LYS A 19 -12.83 -6.33 -20.34
C LYS A 19 -13.05 -6.31 -18.82
N GLY A 20 -14.26 -5.97 -18.36
CA GLY A 20 -14.57 -5.95 -16.93
C GLY A 20 -14.36 -7.31 -16.25
N VAL A 21 -14.72 -8.42 -16.92
CA VAL A 21 -14.46 -9.77 -16.40
C VAL A 21 -12.96 -10.08 -16.37
N LYS A 22 -12.19 -9.69 -17.40
CA LYS A 22 -10.71 -9.83 -17.42
C LYS A 22 -10.06 -9.04 -16.28
N ASP A 23 -10.46 -7.79 -16.08
CA ASP A 23 -9.96 -6.94 -15.01
C ASP A 23 -10.26 -7.52 -13.62
N LEU A 24 -11.45 -8.13 -13.44
CA LEU A 24 -11.82 -8.82 -12.19
C LEU A 24 -11.02 -10.11 -11.95
N ILE A 25 -10.76 -10.89 -13.00
CA ILE A 25 -9.93 -12.10 -12.90
C ILE A 25 -8.50 -11.70 -12.48
N GLU A 26 -7.96 -10.66 -13.11
CA GLU A 26 -6.62 -10.17 -12.83
C GLU A 26 -6.52 -9.58 -11.42
N LEU A 27 -7.50 -8.79 -10.99
CA LEU A 27 -7.57 -8.28 -9.62
C LEU A 27 -7.57 -9.43 -8.59
N LYS A 28 -8.38 -10.47 -8.81
CA LYS A 28 -8.41 -11.64 -7.91
C LYS A 28 -7.08 -12.37 -7.87
N ARG A 29 -6.42 -12.56 -9.03
CA ARG A 29 -5.09 -13.18 -9.10
C ARG A 29 -4.08 -12.38 -8.30
N LYS A 30 -4.01 -11.06 -8.52
CA LYS A 30 -3.10 -10.14 -7.81
C LYS A 30 -3.33 -10.18 -6.31
N MET A 31 -4.59 -10.06 -5.88
CA MET A 31 -4.95 -10.11 -4.45
C MET A 31 -4.58 -11.45 -3.82
N MET A 32 -4.90 -12.57 -4.47
CA MET A 32 -4.58 -13.91 -3.95
C MET A 32 -3.09 -14.05 -3.65
N ILE A 33 -2.23 -13.69 -4.63
CA ILE A 33 -0.77 -13.74 -4.47
C ILE A 33 -0.32 -12.77 -3.37
N ALA A 34 -0.85 -11.55 -3.35
CA ALA A 34 -0.44 -10.55 -2.38
C ALA A 34 -0.77 -10.96 -0.93
N TYR A 35 -1.98 -11.48 -0.67
CA TYR A 35 -2.36 -11.95 0.67
C TYR A 35 -1.68 -13.26 1.08
N GLU A 36 -1.19 -14.05 0.13
CA GLU A 36 -0.43 -15.27 0.43
C GLU A 36 1.02 -14.98 0.86
N HIS A 37 1.62 -13.94 0.27
CA HIS A 37 3.06 -13.70 0.39
C HIS A 37 3.45 -12.47 1.20
N PHE A 38 2.53 -11.53 1.45
CA PHE A 38 2.85 -10.25 2.08
C PHE A 38 1.95 -9.95 3.26
N ARG A 39 2.56 -9.41 4.33
CA ARG A 39 1.81 -8.78 5.41
C ARG A 39 1.04 -7.59 4.88
N TYR A 40 -0.17 -7.33 5.38
CA TYR A 40 -0.96 -6.19 4.92
C TYR A 40 -1.52 -5.30 6.03
N VAL A 41 -1.67 -4.02 5.71
CA VAL A 41 -2.25 -2.98 6.54
C VAL A 41 -3.57 -2.53 5.91
N THR A 42 -4.66 -2.65 6.65
CA THR A 42 -5.97 -2.15 6.22
C THR A 42 -6.06 -0.63 6.41
N GLN A 43 -6.92 0.02 5.63
CA GLN A 43 -7.15 1.45 5.77
C GLN A 43 -7.59 1.83 7.19
N ASN A 44 -8.42 1.02 7.84
CA ASN A 44 -8.86 1.26 9.22
C ASN A 44 -7.69 1.26 10.22
N LYS A 45 -6.66 0.43 10.02
CA LYS A 45 -5.46 0.42 10.87
C LYS A 45 -4.64 1.70 10.70
N ILE A 46 -4.51 2.19 9.47
CA ILE A 46 -3.87 3.47 9.15
C ILE A 46 -4.64 4.62 9.82
N ASP A 47 -5.97 4.64 9.70
CA ASP A 47 -6.81 5.68 10.29
C ASP A 47 -6.70 5.67 11.82
N THR A 48 -6.72 4.48 12.44
CA THR A 48 -6.53 4.31 13.90
C THR A 48 -5.16 4.83 14.34
N PHE A 49 -4.11 4.51 13.59
CA PHE A 49 -2.75 4.97 13.88
C PHE A 49 -2.63 6.49 13.75
N ASN A 50 -3.19 7.08 12.69
CA ASN A 50 -3.21 8.52 12.49
C ASN A 50 -3.99 9.27 13.57
N GLU A 51 -5.11 8.72 14.05
CA GLU A 51 -5.84 9.29 15.18
C GLU A 51 -5.04 9.21 16.49
N LYS A 52 -4.27 8.14 16.71
CA LYS A 52 -3.34 8.04 17.84
C LYS A 52 -2.24 9.11 17.74
N LEU A 53 -1.54 9.19 16.60
CA LEU A 53 -0.51 10.20 16.35
C LEU A 53 -1.03 11.61 16.55
N LYS A 54 -2.24 11.89 16.04
CA LYS A 54 -2.90 13.18 16.21
C LYS A 54 -3.07 13.52 17.69
N LYS A 55 -3.62 12.60 18.50
CA LYS A 55 -3.81 12.84 19.94
C LYS A 55 -2.50 13.10 20.69
N GLU A 56 -1.42 12.43 20.28
CA GLU A 56 -0.11 12.53 20.94
C GLU A 56 0.67 13.79 20.54
N THR A 57 0.40 14.34 19.36
CA THR A 57 1.24 15.39 18.75
C THR A 57 0.49 16.69 18.49
N LEU A 58 -0.81 16.73 18.79
CA LEU A 58 -1.63 17.92 18.62
C LEU A 58 -1.04 19.08 19.40
N THR A 59 -0.57 20.07 18.66
CA THR A 59 -0.12 21.35 19.19
C THR A 59 -1.11 22.41 18.74
N GLU A 60 -1.66 23.14 19.71
CA GLU A 60 -2.58 24.25 19.47
C GLU A 60 -1.85 25.56 19.69
N ASP A 61 -1.64 26.30 18.61
CA ASP A 61 -1.20 27.69 18.67
C ASP A 61 -2.38 28.60 18.31
N LYS A 62 -2.35 29.85 18.77
CA LYS A 62 -3.48 30.83 18.75
C LYS A 62 -4.21 31.00 17.39
N ARG A 63 -3.70 30.44 16.29
CA ARG A 63 -4.27 30.45 14.93
C ARG A 63 -4.11 29.15 14.13
N SER A 64 -3.53 28.07 14.67
CA SER A 64 -3.27 26.85 13.91
C SER A 64 -3.18 25.60 14.78
N TYR A 65 -3.59 24.47 14.22
CA TYR A 65 -3.35 23.14 14.76
C TYR A 65 -2.31 22.42 13.90
N SER A 66 -1.27 21.89 14.52
CA SER A 66 -0.29 20.99 13.88
C SER A 66 -0.34 19.62 14.55
N TYR A 67 -0.26 18.56 13.75
CA TYR A 67 -0.14 17.21 14.24
C TYR A 67 0.53 16.30 13.21
N LYS A 68 1.20 15.26 13.69
CA LYS A 68 1.85 14.24 12.87
C LYS A 68 0.82 13.26 12.30
N ARG A 69 1.05 12.80 11.08
CA ARG A 69 0.27 11.74 10.42
C ARG A 69 1.16 11.00 9.43
N LEU A 70 0.82 9.74 9.14
CA LEU A 70 1.33 9.02 7.98
C LEU A 70 0.83 9.68 6.70
N ASP A 71 1.77 9.98 5.82
CA ASP A 71 1.55 10.45 4.46
C ASP A 71 2.16 9.43 3.50
N PHE A 72 1.48 9.17 2.39
CA PHE A 72 1.90 8.18 1.41
C PHE A 72 2.25 8.89 0.11
N ILE A 73 3.42 8.60 -0.42
CA ILE A 73 3.92 9.13 -1.69
C ILE A 73 4.20 7.95 -2.59
N LYS A 74 3.96 8.08 -3.90
CA LYS A 74 4.39 7.02 -4.83
C LYS A 74 5.90 6.90 -4.81
N LEU A 75 6.39 5.67 -4.92
CA LEU A 75 7.84 5.40 -4.97
C LEU A 75 8.49 6.13 -6.17
N SER A 76 7.75 6.35 -7.26
CA SER A 76 8.21 7.15 -8.42
C SER A 76 8.50 8.61 -8.10
N ASP A 77 7.87 9.14 -7.06
CA ASP A 77 7.94 10.54 -6.66
C ASP A 77 8.84 10.72 -5.41
N TYR A 78 9.40 9.61 -4.89
CA TYR A 78 10.30 9.61 -3.75
C TYR A 78 11.74 9.93 -4.21
N THR A 79 12.36 10.91 -3.56
CA THR A 79 13.63 11.51 -4.03
C THR A 79 14.87 10.87 -3.42
N GLU A 80 14.72 10.03 -2.41
CA GLU A 80 15.83 9.42 -1.69
C GLU A 80 16.02 7.96 -2.09
N VAL A 81 17.23 7.45 -1.90
CA VAL A 81 17.60 6.10 -2.30
C VAL A 81 17.37 5.14 -1.12
N PRO A 82 16.47 4.14 -1.25
CA PRO A 82 16.33 3.11 -0.23
C PRO A 82 17.62 2.30 -0.07
N PRO A 83 17.93 1.79 1.13
CA PRO A 83 19.01 0.85 1.37
C PRO A 83 18.88 -0.44 0.53
N GLN A 84 20.01 -1.10 0.32
CA GLN A 84 20.12 -2.24 -0.59
C GLN A 84 19.22 -3.41 -0.21
N ASP A 85 19.02 -3.67 1.08
CA ASP A 85 18.14 -4.73 1.56
C ASP A 85 16.66 -4.47 1.20
N VAL A 86 16.23 -3.21 1.24
CA VAL A 86 14.89 -2.81 0.80
C VAL A 86 14.75 -2.90 -0.71
N ILE A 87 15.78 -2.50 -1.46
CA ILE A 87 15.81 -2.68 -2.92
C ILE A 87 15.65 -4.17 -3.27
N SER A 88 16.35 -5.07 -2.59
CA SER A 88 16.20 -6.51 -2.81
C SER A 88 14.79 -7.03 -2.50
N LYS A 89 14.15 -6.54 -1.42
CA LYS A 89 12.74 -6.89 -1.13
C LYS A 89 11.77 -6.34 -2.18
N LEU A 90 12.05 -5.17 -2.75
CA LEU A 90 11.29 -4.60 -3.86
C LEU A 90 11.44 -5.43 -5.14
N GLU A 91 12.65 -5.89 -5.46
CA GLU A 91 12.90 -6.80 -6.58
C GLU A 91 12.17 -8.13 -6.41
N GLU A 92 12.20 -8.69 -5.20
CA GLU A 92 11.42 -9.88 -4.86
C GLU A 92 9.92 -9.63 -5.04
N ALA A 93 9.39 -8.51 -4.53
CA ALA A 93 7.99 -8.13 -4.67
C ALA A 93 7.55 -7.95 -6.13
N LEU A 94 8.43 -7.37 -6.96
CA LEU A 94 8.21 -7.24 -8.41
C LEU A 94 8.11 -8.61 -9.10
N SER A 95 8.88 -9.61 -8.64
CA SER A 95 8.88 -10.94 -9.24
C SER A 95 7.53 -11.67 -9.12
N PHE A 96 6.71 -11.33 -8.11
CA PHE A 96 5.35 -11.87 -7.96
C PHE A 96 4.35 -11.30 -8.97
N ASN A 97 4.69 -10.20 -9.65
CA ASN A 97 3.86 -9.53 -10.65
C ASN A 97 2.42 -9.29 -10.15
N CYS A 98 2.27 -8.87 -8.89
CA CYS A 98 0.97 -8.66 -8.25
C CYS A 98 0.65 -7.18 -7.95
N PHE A 99 1.66 -6.33 -7.77
CA PHE A 99 1.47 -4.91 -7.46
C PHE A 99 1.42 -4.04 -8.72
N ASP A 100 0.53 -3.04 -8.73
CA ASP A 100 0.41 -2.04 -9.78
C ASP A 100 1.39 -0.88 -9.60
N TYR A 101 1.69 -0.53 -8.35
CA TYR A 101 2.65 0.50 -7.98
C TYR A 101 3.10 0.30 -6.52
N PHE A 102 4.12 1.05 -6.12
CA PHE A 102 4.63 1.08 -4.75
C PHE A 102 4.47 2.48 -4.15
N GLU A 103 4.27 2.52 -2.84
CA GLU A 103 4.18 3.75 -2.05
C GLU A 103 5.20 3.71 -0.92
N VAL A 104 5.72 4.89 -0.58
CA VAL A 104 6.52 5.14 0.61
C VAL A 104 5.63 5.87 1.61
N ALA A 105 5.51 5.32 2.82
CA ALA A 105 4.82 5.95 3.94
C ALA A 105 5.85 6.66 4.82
N LYS A 106 5.60 7.93 5.16
CA LYS A 106 6.45 8.75 6.04
C LYS A 106 5.59 9.67 6.93
N ILE A 107 6.18 10.29 7.94
CA ILE A 107 5.47 11.29 8.76
C ILE A 107 5.54 12.69 8.15
N LYS A 108 4.37 13.33 8.02
CA LYS A 108 4.20 14.62 7.31
C LYS A 108 4.85 15.87 7.94
N ASP A 109 5.41 15.79 9.15
CA ASP A 109 5.89 16.96 9.90
C ASP A 109 7.40 16.89 10.23
N ILE A 110 8.14 16.00 9.55
CA ILE A 110 9.59 15.88 9.74
C ILE A 110 10.27 16.70 8.62
N VAL A 111 11.03 17.73 9.04
CA VAL A 111 11.81 18.62 8.15
C VAL A 111 12.92 17.84 7.44
N GLU A 112 13.41 16.77 8.06
CA GLU A 112 14.23 15.72 7.45
C GLU A 112 13.30 14.58 7.02
N VAL A 113 13.47 14.02 5.83
CA VAL A 113 12.73 12.81 5.47
C VAL A 113 13.31 11.69 6.32
N LYS A 114 12.60 11.32 7.38
CA LYS A 114 12.90 10.15 8.17
C LYS A 114 11.80 9.12 7.96
N ASP A 115 12.23 7.86 7.96
CA ASP A 115 11.37 6.69 8.11
C ASP A 115 10.34 6.39 7.02
N PRO A 116 10.84 5.96 5.86
CA PRO A 116 10.03 5.32 4.85
C PRO A 116 9.74 3.83 5.14
N ILE A 117 8.45 3.49 5.26
CA ILE A 117 7.96 2.12 5.06
C ILE A 117 7.50 2.00 3.61
N VAL A 118 7.94 0.96 2.90
CA VAL A 118 7.51 0.70 1.52
C VAL A 118 6.38 -0.33 1.49
N PHE A 119 5.35 0.03 0.74
CA PHE A 119 4.17 -0.78 0.51
C PHE A 119 3.95 -1.04 -0.99
N GLY A 120 3.54 -2.26 -1.31
CA GLY A 120 2.93 -2.62 -2.58
C GLY A 120 1.45 -2.26 -2.61
N ARG A 121 0.97 -1.81 -3.77
CA ARG A 121 -0.43 -1.39 -3.98
C ARG A 121 -1.04 -2.10 -5.17
N ILE A 122 -2.30 -2.48 -5.01
CA ILE A 122 -3.16 -3.02 -6.06
C ILE A 122 -4.29 -2.03 -6.27
N ASN A 123 -4.53 -1.61 -7.51
CA ASN A 123 -5.64 -0.75 -7.87
C ASN A 123 -6.97 -1.39 -7.46
N ASN A 124 -7.88 -0.58 -6.93
CA ASN A 124 -9.16 -1.04 -6.37
C ASN A 124 -9.04 -1.95 -5.13
N CYS A 125 -7.87 -2.00 -4.49
CA CYS A 125 -7.68 -2.57 -3.15
C CYS A 125 -7.33 -1.45 -2.15
N SER A 126 -8.01 -1.41 -1.01
CA SER A 126 -7.72 -0.44 0.06
C SER A 126 -6.44 -0.75 0.80
N ASP A 127 -6.02 -2.01 0.81
CA ASP A 127 -4.98 -2.52 1.71
C ASP A 127 -3.59 -2.27 1.16
N ARG A 128 -2.63 -2.07 2.07
CA ARG A 128 -1.23 -1.79 1.75
C ARG A 128 -0.39 -3.01 2.13
N PHE A 129 0.34 -3.56 1.20
CA PHE A 129 1.12 -4.79 1.42
C PHE A 129 2.55 -4.42 1.76
N PHE A 130 3.00 -4.78 2.96
CA PHE A 130 4.31 -4.42 3.49
C PHE A 130 5.43 -5.11 2.70
N ILE A 131 6.37 -4.31 2.19
CA ILE A 131 7.55 -4.80 1.46
C ILE A 131 8.80 -4.70 2.33
N GLY A 132 8.99 -3.57 3.00
CA GLY A 132 10.15 -3.34 3.84
C GLY A 132 10.14 -1.98 4.52
N GLN A 133 11.05 -1.81 5.46
CA GLN A 133 11.32 -0.55 6.18
C GLN A 133 12.83 -0.48 6.42
N TRP A 134 13.37 0.72 6.59
CA TRP A 134 14.81 0.90 6.80
C TRP A 134 15.19 1.99 7.80
N ASP A 135 14.22 2.42 8.59
CA ASP A 135 14.44 3.37 9.66
C ASP A 135 13.57 3.00 10.87
N ASN A 136 13.75 3.69 11.99
CA ASN A 136 13.28 3.23 13.30
C ASN A 136 12.28 4.14 14.01
N ASP A 137 11.95 5.33 13.50
CA ASP A 137 10.99 6.19 14.21
C ASP A 137 9.55 5.65 14.07
N ILE A 138 9.27 4.87 13.02
CA ILE A 138 8.01 4.11 12.86
C ILE A 138 8.30 2.74 12.25
N SER A 139 7.85 1.71 12.96
CA SER A 139 7.86 0.32 12.49
C SER A 139 6.50 -0.09 11.95
N ILE A 140 6.47 -1.10 11.09
CA ILE A 140 5.21 -1.75 10.71
C ILE A 140 4.48 -2.29 11.95
N GLU A 141 5.21 -2.70 12.99
CA GLU A 141 4.70 -3.15 14.28
C GLU A 141 3.93 -2.07 15.06
N ASP A 142 4.19 -0.78 14.79
CA ASP A 142 3.42 0.32 15.38
C ASP A 142 2.01 0.46 14.77
N ILE A 143 1.82 -0.08 13.56
CA ILE A 143 0.57 0.01 12.79
C ILE A 143 -0.24 -1.28 12.92
N ILE A 144 0.42 -2.44 12.87
CA ILE A 144 -0.19 -3.78 12.95
C ILE A 144 0.65 -4.68 13.86
N LYS A 145 0.04 -5.65 14.55
CA LYS A 145 0.79 -6.59 15.39
C LYS A 145 1.64 -7.56 14.54
N GLU A 146 2.63 -8.21 15.17
CA GLU A 146 3.57 -9.16 14.52
C GLU A 146 2.85 -10.30 13.74
N ASN A 147 1.66 -10.71 14.19
CA ASN A 147 0.85 -11.76 13.55
C ASN A 147 -0.45 -11.23 12.91
N GLU A 148 -0.57 -9.92 12.71
CA GLU A 148 -1.68 -9.32 11.97
C GLU A 148 -1.27 -9.04 10.53
N GLY A 149 -2.25 -9.17 9.64
CA GLY A 149 -2.08 -8.97 8.20
C GLY A 149 -1.65 -10.25 7.53
#